data_AF-A0A5A7TDD8-F1
#
_entry.id   AF-A0A5A7TDD8-F1
#
_cell.length_a   1.000
_cell.length_b   1.000
_cell.length_c   1.000
_cell.angle_alpha   90.00
_cell.angle_beta   90.00
_cell.angle_gamma   90.00
#
_symmetry.space_group_name_H-M   'P 1'
#
loop_
_entity.id
_entity.type
_entity.pdbx_description
1 polymer ?
#
loop_
_entity_poly.entity_id
_entity_poly.type
_entity_poly.pdbx_seq_one_letter_code
_entity_poly.pdbx_strand_id
1 'polypeptide(L)'
;MEDRPQTSSMYSKPYTKRIDNSRMPLGYQPLNFQEFDGMGNPKKHIVHFVETCENVGLRGGQLVRQFVRSLKGNAFEWYTDLEPEVIDSWEQLKIKFLNCFYSTRRVISMMELTNTKQRKGESVIDYIN
;
A
#
# COMPACT_ATOMS: atom_id res chain seq x y z
N MET A 1 -18.43 31.49 4.39
CA MET A 1 -17.68 31.46 5.67
C MET A 1 -17.78 30.03 6.16
N GLU A 2 -16.66 29.33 6.10
CA GLU A 2 -16.52 27.93 6.50
C GLU A 2 -16.82 27.73 7.98
N ASP A 3 -17.38 26.58 8.31
CA ASP A 3 -16.91 25.80 9.47
C ASP A 3 -17.21 24.33 9.17
N ARG A 4 -16.25 23.63 8.54
CA ARG A 4 -16.25 22.17 8.59
C ARG A 4 -15.63 21.82 9.94
N PRO A 5 -16.30 21.04 10.79
CA PRO A 5 -15.70 20.64 12.05
C PRO A 5 -14.43 19.84 11.72
N GLN A 6 -13.27 20.38 12.11
CA GLN A 6 -12.04 19.62 12.25
C GLN A 6 -12.31 18.58 13.34
N THR A 7 -12.85 17.44 12.93
CA THR A 7 -12.72 16.24 13.75
C THR A 7 -11.23 15.96 13.80
N SER A 8 -10.63 16.21 14.96
CA SER A 8 -9.40 15.57 15.38
C SER A 8 -9.67 14.06 15.34
N SER A 9 -9.61 13.46 14.15
CA SER A 9 -9.67 12.02 13.97
C SER A 9 -8.37 11.50 14.54
N MET A 10 -8.38 11.18 15.85
CA MET A 10 -7.32 10.40 16.45
C MET A 10 -7.20 9.13 15.61
N TYR A 11 -6.04 8.93 14.99
CA TYR A 11 -5.75 7.73 14.20
C TYR A 11 -6.22 6.49 14.97
N SER A 12 -7.16 5.78 14.36
CA SER A 12 -7.75 4.57 14.91
C SER A 12 -7.23 3.38 14.12
N LYS A 13 -6.80 2.32 14.81
CA LYS A 13 -6.21 1.16 14.16
C LYS A 13 -7.26 0.50 13.24
N PRO A 14 -6.96 0.25 11.97
CA PRO A 14 -7.92 -0.36 11.05
C PRO A 14 -8.11 -1.86 11.28
N TYR A 15 -7.43 -2.43 12.27
CA TYR A 15 -7.50 -3.84 12.62
C TYR A 15 -8.10 -4.09 14.00
N THR A 16 -8.69 -5.28 14.17
CA THR A 16 -9.39 -5.67 15.40
C THR A 16 -8.46 -5.78 16.61
N LYS A 17 -9.03 -5.71 17.82
CA LYS A 17 -8.29 -5.94 19.08
C LYS A 17 -7.59 -7.31 19.13
N ARG A 18 -8.11 -8.31 18.42
CA ARG A 18 -7.47 -9.63 18.30
C ARG A 18 -6.09 -9.54 17.65
N ILE A 19 -5.98 -8.70 16.63
CA ILE A 19 -4.69 -8.41 15.98
C ILE A 19 -3.77 -7.69 16.96
N ASP A 20 -4.27 -6.70 17.71
CA ASP A 20 -3.44 -5.96 18.67
C ASP A 20 -2.88 -6.85 19.79
N ASN A 21 -3.67 -7.83 20.23
CA ASN A 21 -3.27 -8.84 21.22
C ASN A 21 -2.25 -9.86 20.71
N SER A 22 -1.91 -9.85 19.41
CA SER A 22 -0.87 -10.71 18.84
C SER A 22 0.51 -10.27 19.34
N ARG A 23 1.05 -11.02 20.30
CA ARG A 23 2.35 -10.75 20.95
C ARG A 23 3.49 -10.80 19.95
N MET A 24 4.45 -9.88 20.05
CA MET A 24 5.69 -9.96 19.28
C MET A 24 6.63 -11.02 19.89
N PRO A 25 7.53 -11.62 19.10
CA PRO A 25 8.56 -12.51 19.63
C PRO A 25 9.43 -11.81 20.69
N LEU A 26 9.92 -12.59 21.65
CA LEU A 26 10.86 -12.09 22.65
C LEU A 26 12.14 -11.60 21.97
N GLY A 27 12.62 -10.41 22.33
CA GLY A 27 13.81 -9.80 21.72
C GLY A 27 13.57 -9.20 20.32
N TYR A 28 12.32 -9.04 19.89
CA TYR A 28 12.00 -8.42 18.61
C TYR A 28 12.63 -7.03 18.47
N GLN A 29 13.39 -6.85 17.38
CA GLN A 29 13.90 -5.55 16.95
C GLN A 29 13.06 -5.04 15.77
N PRO A 30 12.77 -3.73 15.70
CA PRO A 30 12.04 -3.16 14.59
C PRO A 30 12.71 -3.48 13.24
N LEU A 31 12.00 -4.16 12.35
CA LEU A 31 12.48 -4.42 10.99
C LEU A 31 12.54 -3.12 10.17
N ASN A 32 13.53 -3.04 9.28
CA ASN A 32 13.57 -2.05 8.20
C ASN A 32 12.97 -2.69 6.95
N PHE A 33 11.89 -2.10 6.44
CA PHE A 33 11.22 -2.58 5.24
C PHE A 33 11.61 -1.74 4.05
N GLN A 34 11.64 -2.35 2.87
CA GLN A 34 11.48 -1.58 1.65
C GLN A 34 10.09 -0.93 1.67
N GLU A 35 10.04 0.39 1.52
CA GLU A 35 8.78 1.12 1.52
C GLU A 35 8.11 1.07 0.15
N PHE A 36 6.78 0.96 0.15
CA PHE A 36 5.93 1.05 -1.01
C PHE A 36 5.11 2.34 -0.95
N ASP A 37 5.22 3.16 -1.99
CA ASP A 37 4.54 4.46 -2.09
C ASP A 37 3.19 4.40 -2.83
N GLY A 38 2.82 3.21 -3.33
CA GLY A 38 1.67 3.01 -4.21
C GLY A 38 2.07 2.70 -5.65
N MET A 39 3.33 2.91 -6.02
CA MET A 39 3.85 2.71 -7.37
C MET A 39 4.62 1.40 -7.51
N GLY A 40 4.52 0.77 -8.69
CA GLY A 40 5.20 -0.49 -9.00
C GLY A 40 4.31 -1.72 -8.84
N ASN A 41 4.91 -2.87 -8.46
CA ASN A 41 4.20 -4.14 -8.37
C ASN A 41 3.81 -4.49 -6.92
N PRO A 42 2.53 -4.36 -6.53
CA PRO A 42 2.10 -4.62 -5.16
C PRO A 42 2.24 -6.10 -4.75
N LYS A 43 2.21 -7.05 -5.70
CA LYS A 43 2.47 -8.46 -5.39
C LYS A 43 3.93 -8.68 -5.00
N LYS A 44 4.87 -8.03 -5.69
CA LYS A 44 6.30 -8.11 -5.37
C LYS A 44 6.56 -7.52 -3.97
N HIS A 45 5.91 -6.40 -3.65
CA HIS A 45 5.98 -5.80 -2.31
C HIS A 45 5.52 -6.77 -1.22
N ILE A 46 4.37 -7.42 -1.40
CA ILE A 46 3.85 -8.42 -0.46
C ILE A 46 4.85 -9.57 -0.25
N VAL A 47 5.44 -10.10 -1.32
CA VAL A 47 6.41 -11.21 -1.22
C VAL A 47 7.61 -10.80 -0.37
N HIS A 48 8.25 -9.66 -0.68
CA HIS A 48 9.40 -9.18 0.09
C HIS A 48 9.06 -8.86 1.55
N PHE A 49 7.89 -8.27 1.80
CA PHE A 49 7.43 -8.00 3.15
C PHE A 49 7.24 -9.28 3.96
N VAL A 50 6.58 -10.29 3.38
CA VAL A 50 6.34 -11.57 4.02
C VAL A 50 7.67 -12.26 4.29
N GLU A 51 8.56 -12.42 3.29
CA GLU A 51 9.88 -13.04 3.48
C GLU A 51 10.67 -12.38 4.63
N THR A 52 10.69 -11.05 4.68
CA THR A 52 11.38 -10.28 5.74
C THR A 52 10.81 -10.58 7.12
N CYS A 53 9.48 -10.60 7.24
CA CYS A 53 8.79 -10.93 8.48
C CYS A 53 8.99 -12.41 8.86
N GLU A 54 8.99 -13.28 7.87
CA GLU A 54 9.04 -14.71 8.07
C GLU A 54 10.37 -15.17 8.65
N ASN A 55 11.47 -14.53 8.20
CA ASN A 55 12.84 -14.74 8.66
C ASN A 55 13.05 -14.45 10.16
N VAL A 56 12.21 -13.61 10.75
CA VAL A 56 12.25 -13.30 12.20
C VAL A 56 11.06 -13.90 12.96
N GLY A 57 10.38 -14.88 12.36
CA GLY A 57 9.33 -15.64 13.02
C GLY A 57 7.97 -14.93 13.15
N LEU A 58 7.74 -13.82 12.43
CA LEU A 58 6.45 -13.13 12.46
C LEU A 58 5.44 -13.80 11.54
N ARG A 59 4.19 -13.99 11.99
CA ARG A 59 3.08 -14.59 11.24
C ARG A 59 1.73 -13.98 11.62
N GLY A 60 0.70 -14.21 10.80
CA GLY A 60 -0.70 -13.88 11.12
C GLY A 60 -0.90 -12.42 11.51
N GLY A 61 -1.43 -12.18 12.71
CA GLY A 61 -1.71 -10.82 13.20
C GLY A 61 -0.46 -9.94 13.37
N GLN A 62 0.72 -10.53 13.58
CA GLN A 62 1.96 -9.77 13.63
C GLN A 62 2.28 -9.13 12.27
N LEU A 63 1.96 -9.81 11.16
CA LEU A 63 2.13 -9.26 9.82
C LEU A 63 1.24 -8.03 9.62
N VAL A 64 -0.02 -8.10 10.05
CA VAL A 64 -0.96 -6.96 10.00
C VAL A 64 -0.42 -5.76 10.76
N ARG A 65 0.11 -5.98 11.97
CA ARG A 65 0.68 -4.92 12.80
C ARG A 65 1.93 -4.27 12.19
N GLN A 66 2.72 -5.03 11.43
CA GLN A 66 3.96 -4.52 10.84
C GLN A 66 3.76 -3.87 9.47
N PHE A 67 2.70 -4.21 8.74
CA PHE A 67 2.54 -3.83 7.34
C PHE A 67 2.58 -2.33 7.10
N VAL A 68 1.97 -1.53 7.98
CA VAL A 68 1.95 -0.06 7.87
C VAL A 68 3.35 0.55 7.81
N ARG A 69 4.35 -0.09 8.43
CA ARG A 69 5.75 0.37 8.45
C ARG A 69 6.47 0.14 7.13
N SER A 70 5.83 -0.57 6.20
CA SER A 70 6.32 -0.79 4.83
C SER A 70 5.66 0.14 3.82
N LEU A 71 4.83 1.09 4.26
CA LEU A 71 4.05 1.99 3.40
C LEU A 71 4.51 3.43 3.58
N LYS A 72 4.47 4.20 2.48
CA LYS A 72 4.66 5.65 2.47
C LYS A 72 3.73 6.30 1.44
N GLY A 73 3.69 7.64 1.41
CA GLY A 73 2.91 8.39 0.43
C GLY A 73 1.46 7.91 0.31
N ASN A 74 0.96 7.77 -0.91
CA ASN A 74 -0.42 7.37 -1.19
C ASN A 74 -0.78 6.00 -0.58
N ALA A 75 0.19 5.08 -0.46
CA ALA A 75 -0.08 3.80 0.18
C ALA A 75 -0.27 3.90 1.68
N PHE A 76 0.45 4.81 2.34
CA PHE A 76 0.25 5.10 3.76
C PHE A 76 -1.07 5.82 3.99
N GLU A 77 -1.39 6.83 3.17
CA GLU A 77 -2.68 7.55 3.21
C GLU A 77 -3.86 6.59 3.07
N TRP A 78 -3.82 5.70 2.06
CA TRP A 78 -4.83 4.66 1.89
C TRP A 78 -5.02 3.80 3.14
N TYR A 79 -3.93 3.45 3.83
CA TYR A 79 -4.00 2.63 5.04
C TYR A 79 -4.62 3.40 6.20
N THR A 80 -4.32 4.69 6.35
CA THR A 80 -4.89 5.54 7.41
C THR A 80 -6.35 5.90 7.17
N ASP A 81 -6.82 5.85 5.91
CA ASP A 81 -8.21 6.09 5.52
C ASP A 81 -9.11 4.86 5.67
N LEU A 82 -8.55 3.69 6.01
CA LEU A 82 -9.35 2.51 6.28
C LEU A 82 -10.23 2.71 7.52
N GLU A 83 -11.48 2.26 7.43
CA GLU A 83 -12.37 2.24 8.59
C GLU A 83 -11.77 1.43 9.75
N PRO A 84 -11.98 1.86 11.01
CA PRO A 84 -11.48 1.14 12.18
C PRO A 84 -11.99 -0.30 12.24
N GLU A 85 -11.15 -1.21 12.76
CA GLU A 85 -11.50 -2.61 13.04
C GLU A 85 -12.01 -3.46 11.84
N VAL A 86 -11.85 -3.03 10.60
CA VAL A 86 -12.26 -3.79 9.40
C VAL A 86 -11.26 -4.86 8.93
N ILE A 87 -10.09 -4.94 9.57
CA ILE A 87 -9.06 -5.95 9.30
C ILE A 87 -8.95 -6.91 10.48
N ASP A 88 -9.29 -8.16 10.25
CA ASP A 88 -9.25 -9.21 11.27
C ASP A 88 -8.20 -10.30 10.96
N SER A 89 -7.55 -10.25 9.79
CA SER A 89 -6.48 -11.17 9.40
C SER A 89 -5.51 -10.59 8.37
N TRP A 90 -4.34 -11.21 8.24
CA TRP A 90 -3.37 -10.90 7.19
C TRP A 90 -3.98 -11.04 5.79
N GLU A 91 -4.76 -12.09 5.56
CA GLU A 91 -5.41 -12.35 4.28
C GLU A 91 -6.37 -11.24 3.88
N GLN A 92 -7.16 -10.72 4.83
CA GLN A 92 -8.07 -9.60 4.58
C GLN A 92 -7.31 -8.31 4.21
N LEU A 93 -6.24 -7.98 4.95
CA LEU A 93 -5.40 -6.82 4.62
C LEU A 93 -4.77 -6.97 3.23
N LYS A 94 -4.20 -8.15 2.93
CA LYS A 94 -3.59 -8.46 1.64
C LYS A 94 -4.57 -8.29 0.48
N ILE A 95 -5.81 -8.77 0.62
CA ILE A 95 -6.87 -8.60 -0.38
C ILE A 95 -7.22 -7.13 -0.57
N LYS A 96 -7.47 -6.38 0.51
CA LYS A 96 -7.79 -4.93 0.43
C LYS A 96 -6.66 -4.15 -0.26
N PHE A 97 -5.41 -4.41 0.13
CA PHE A 97 -4.23 -3.79 -0.46
C PHE A 97 -4.10 -4.09 -1.96
N LEU A 98 -4.20 -5.36 -2.34
CA LEU A 98 -4.15 -5.75 -3.76
C LEU A 98 -5.30 -5.14 -4.56
N ASN A 99 -6.52 -5.10 -4.02
CA ASN A 99 -7.66 -4.50 -4.72
C ASN A 99 -7.45 -3.00 -4.98
N CYS A 100 -6.83 -2.28 -4.05
CA CYS A 100 -6.48 -0.88 -4.23
C CYS A 100 -5.36 -0.71 -5.27
N PHE A 101 -4.19 -1.29 -5.05
CA PHE A 101 -2.99 -0.96 -5.84
C PHE A 101 -2.81 -1.78 -7.12
N TYR A 102 -3.49 -2.92 -7.26
CA TYR A 102 -3.49 -3.69 -8.52
C TYR A 102 -4.45 -3.08 -9.54
N SER A 103 -5.60 -2.57 -9.08
CA SER A 103 -6.59 -1.89 -9.93
C SER A 103 -6.10 -0.53 -10.38
N THR A 104 -5.49 0.24 -9.48
CA THR A 104 -4.88 1.54 -9.79
C THR A 104 -3.78 1.40 -10.85
N ARG A 105 -2.96 0.34 -10.80
CA ARG A 105 -1.98 0.07 -11.87
C ARG A 105 -2.63 -0.12 -13.24
N ARG A 106 -3.78 -0.80 -13.33
CA ARG A 106 -4.48 -0.98 -14.62
C ARG A 106 -5.01 0.34 -15.17
N VAL A 107 -5.54 1.21 -14.30
CA VAL A 107 -6.06 2.52 -14.69
C VAL A 107 -4.94 3.47 -15.10
N ILE A 108 -3.87 3.59 -14.28
CA ILE A 108 -2.71 4.43 -14.60
C ILE A 108 -2.03 3.94 -15.89
N SER A 109 -1.79 2.64 -16.02
CA SER A 109 -1.19 2.08 -17.24
C SER A 109 -2.04 2.36 -18.48
N MET A 110 -3.38 2.32 -18.36
CA MET A 110 -4.27 2.68 -19.46
C MET A 110 -4.15 4.17 -19.81
N MET A 111 -4.14 5.06 -18.81
CA MET A 111 -3.99 6.51 -19.00
C MET A 111 -2.64 6.88 -19.63
N GLU A 112 -1.53 6.27 -19.18
CA GLU A 112 -0.20 6.45 -19.77
C GLU A 112 -0.17 6.04 -21.24
N LEU A 113 -0.79 4.90 -21.59
CA LEU A 113 -0.89 4.40 -22.96
C LEU A 113 -1.75 5.30 -23.86
N THR A 114 -2.85 5.86 -23.35
CA THR A 114 -3.68 6.80 -24.13
C THR A 114 -2.97 8.14 -24.33
N ASN A 115 -2.21 8.61 -23.33
CA ASN A 115 -1.43 9.84 -23.44
C ASN A 115 -0.23 9.68 -24.39
N THR A 116 0.39 8.49 -24.46
CA THR A 116 1.48 8.24 -25.43
C THR A 116 0.98 8.11 -26.86
N LYS A 117 -0.25 7.62 -27.11
CA LYS A 117 -0.83 7.57 -28.45
C LYS A 117 -1.35 8.92 -28.97
N GLN A 118 -1.50 9.92 -28.12
CA GLN A 118 -2.05 11.23 -28.50
C GLN A 118 -1.01 12.37 -28.48
N ARG A 119 0.26 12.06 -28.80
CA ARG A 119 1.14 13.08 -29.38
C ARG A 119 0.84 13.21 -30.88
N LYS A 120 -0.05 14.15 -31.23
CA LYS A 120 -0.07 14.75 -32.58
C LYS A 120 1.02 15.81 -32.60
N GLY A 121 2.14 15.56 -33.29
CA GLY A 121 3.16 16.59 -33.49
C GLY A 121 4.60 16.14 -33.73
N GLU A 122 4.89 14.88 -34.04
CA GLU A 122 6.19 14.58 -34.64
C GLU A 122 6.13 14.94 -36.13
N SER A 123 6.89 15.98 -36.49
CA SER A 123 7.05 16.47 -37.85
C SER A 123 7.74 15.39 -38.68
N VAL A 124 7.07 14.99 -39.77
CA VAL A 124 7.69 14.28 -40.89
C VAL A 124 8.68 15.25 -41.52
N ILE A 125 9.95 15.19 -41.13
CA ILE A 125 11.02 15.80 -41.93
C ILE A 125 11.64 14.70 -42.77
N ASP A 126 11.44 14.88 -44.07
CA ASP A 126 11.91 14.11 -45.20
C ASP A 126 13.40 13.74 -45.10
N TYR A 127 13.69 12.45 -45.27
CA TYR A 127 15.00 12.03 -45.76
C TYR A 127 14.89 11.75 -47.26
N ILE A 128 14.98 12.82 -48.06
CA ILE A 128 15.46 12.77 -49.43
C ILE A 128 16.85 13.40 -49.44
N ASN A 129 17.88 12.56 -49.53
CA ASN A 129 19.03 12.73 -50.42
C ASN A 129 19.87 11.46 -50.46
#